data_AF-A0AAP3A6Q4-F1
#
_entry.id   AF-A0AAP3A6Q4-F1
#
_cell.length_a   1.000
_cell.length_b   1.000
_cell.length_c   1.000
_cell.angle_alpha   90.00
_cell.angle_beta   90.00
_cell.angle_gamma   90.00
#
_symmetry.space_group_name_H-M   'P 1'
#
loop_
_entity.id
_entity.type
_entity.pdbx_description
1 polymer ?
#
loop_
_entity_poly.entity_id
_entity_poly.type
_entity_poly.pdbx_seq_one_letter_code
_entity_poly.pdbx_strand_id
1 'polypeptide(L)' 'RKGDYTQAREWGYDENGNLVPKRDIDFTDHGRPKEHPNPHQHDYIPNPAGGTLQHGPAKDLEIP' A
#
# COMPACT_ATOMS: atom_id res chain seq x y z
N ARG A 1 1.28 6.14 -17.19
CA ARG A 1 0.66 6.78 -16.01
C ARG A 1 -0.09 8.02 -16.49
N LYS A 2 -1.33 8.21 -16.05
CA LYS A 2 -2.11 9.43 -16.29
C LYS A 2 -2.51 9.99 -14.91
N GLY A 3 -2.30 11.28 -14.67
CA GLY A 3 -2.65 11.96 -13.42
C GLY A 3 -1.50 12.11 -12.41
N ASP A 4 -1.81 12.81 -11.31
CA ASP A 4 -0.89 13.06 -10.20
C ASP A 4 -0.71 11.80 -9.35
N TYR A 5 0.49 11.61 -8.80
CA TYR A 5 0.83 10.44 -7.98
C TYR A 5 0.22 10.58 -6.58
N THR A 6 -1.07 10.31 -6.48
CA THR A 6 -1.84 10.49 -5.24
C THR A 6 -1.87 9.17 -4.48
N GLN A 7 -1.35 9.18 -3.26
CA GLN A 7 -1.32 8.02 -2.38
C GLN A 7 -1.79 8.41 -0.97
N ALA A 8 -2.46 7.48 -0.30
CA ALA A 8 -2.77 7.56 1.13
C ALA A 8 -2.07 6.43 1.88
N ARG A 9 -1.72 6.66 3.15
CA ARG A 9 -1.16 5.65 4.04
C ARG A 9 -2.10 5.38 5.19
N GLU A 10 -2.45 4.12 5.37
CA GLU A 10 -3.16 3.66 6.56
C GLU A 10 -2.16 3.32 7.66
N TRP A 11 -2.41 3.86 8.85
CA TRP A 11 -1.66 3.57 10.06
C TRP A 11 -2.53 2.78 11.04
N GLY A 12 -1.90 1.91 11.81
CA GLY A 12 -2.51 1.24 12.95
C GLY A 12 -1.52 1.17 14.12
N TYR A 13 -1.90 0.44 15.16
CA TYR A 13 -1.02 0.19 16.30
C TYR A 13 -0.51 -1.26 16.27
N ASP A 14 0.73 -1.47 16.73
CA ASP A 14 1.25 -2.79 17.07
C ASP A 14 0.86 -3.21 18.50
N GLU A 15 1.29 -4.40 18.93
CA GLU A 15 1.00 -4.92 20.27
C GLU A 15 1.60 -4.09 21.41
N ASN A 16 2.63 -3.28 21.10
CA ASN A 16 3.28 -2.39 22.06
C ASN A 16 2.65 -0.98 22.04
N GLY A 17 1.61 -0.75 21.23
CA GLY A 17 0.97 0.55 21.08
C GLY A 17 1.77 1.53 20.22
N ASN A 18 2.76 1.09 19.45
CA ASN A 18 3.47 1.96 18.51
C ASN A 18 2.66 2.13 17.23
N LEU A 19 2.68 3.35 16.69
CA LEU A 19 2.09 3.62 15.39
C LEU A 19 2.92 2.94 14.29
N VAL A 20 2.31 2.04 13.53
CA VAL A 20 2.95 1.28 12.44
C VAL A 20 2.14 1.39 11.16
N PRO A 21 2.80 1.50 9.99
CA PRO A 21 2.09 1.57 8.72
C PRO A 21 1.49 0.19 8.38
N LYS A 22 0.25 0.16 7.91
CA LYS A 22 -0.48 -1.07 7.57
C LYS A 22 -0.50 -1.32 6.07
N ARG A 23 -0.90 -0.32 5.30
CA ARG A 23 -0.95 -0.37 3.84
C ARG A 23 -0.88 1.02 3.23
N ASP A 24 -0.44 1.09 1.98
CA ASP A 24 -0.60 2.27 1.13
C ASP A 24 -1.73 2.03 0.13
N ILE A 25 -2.51 3.07 -0.15
CA ILE A 25 -3.58 3.09 -1.15
C ILE A 25 -3.13 4.02 -2.27
N ASP A 26 -3.13 3.52 -3.50
CA ASP A 26 -2.75 4.26 -4.69
C ASP A 26 -3.98 4.53 -5.57
N PHE A 27 -4.19 5.80 -5.86
CA PHE A 27 -5.31 6.30 -6.68
C PHE A 27 -4.87 6.58 -8.12
N THR A 28 -3.59 6.35 -8.44
CA THR A 28 -3.00 6.64 -9.74
C THR A 28 -3.33 5.52 -10.72
N ASP A 29 -3.84 5.87 -11.91
CA ASP A 29 -3.93 4.90 -12.99
C ASP A 29 -2.55 4.61 -13.60
N HIS A 30 -2.03 3.41 -13.35
CA HIS A 30 -0.76 2.94 -13.90
C HIS A 30 -0.85 2.50 -15.36
N GLY A 31 -2.06 2.36 -15.93
CA GLY A 31 -2.30 1.90 -17.30
C GLY A 31 -2.06 0.40 -17.50
N ARG A 32 -2.05 -0.38 -16.41
CA ARG A 32 -1.83 -1.84 -16.39
C ARG A 32 -2.87 -2.52 -15.50
N PRO A 33 -4.16 -2.54 -15.90
CA PRO A 33 -5.26 -2.92 -15.01
C PRO A 33 -5.24 -4.38 -14.54
N LYS A 34 -4.46 -5.26 -15.21
CA LYS A 34 -4.31 -6.65 -14.78
C LYS A 34 -3.36 -6.79 -13.59
N GLU A 35 -2.30 -5.98 -13.54
CA GLU A 35 -1.30 -6.00 -12.49
C GLU A 35 -1.54 -4.93 -11.42
N HIS A 36 -2.14 -3.80 -11.79
CA HIS A 36 -2.51 -2.70 -10.90
C HIS A 36 -3.93 -2.24 -11.22
N PRO A 37 -4.93 -2.75 -10.49
CA PRO A 37 -6.28 -2.20 -10.55
C PRO A 37 -6.27 -0.73 -10.12
N ASN A 38 -7.34 0.01 -10.39
CA ASN A 38 -7.39 1.42 -10.01
C ASN A 38 -8.76 1.79 -9.40
N PRO A 39 -8.82 2.24 -8.13
CA PRO A 39 -7.71 2.31 -7.17
C PRO A 39 -7.22 0.92 -6.73
N HIS A 40 -6.01 0.85 -6.17
CA HIS A 40 -5.44 -0.38 -5.58
C HIS A 40 -4.71 -0.09 -4.27
N GLN A 41 -4.34 -1.15 -3.56
CA GLN A 41 -3.59 -1.05 -2.30
C GLN A 41 -2.38 -2.00 -2.26
N HIS A 42 -1.46 -1.70 -1.34
CA HIS A 42 -0.28 -2.49 -1.04
C HIS A 42 -0.11 -2.63 0.47
N ASP A 43 -0.13 -3.86 0.99
CA ASP A 43 0.16 -4.12 2.41
C ASP A 43 1.65 -3.92 2.70
N TYR A 44 1.98 -3.46 3.90
CA TYR A 44 3.34 -3.50 4.38
C TYR A 44 3.72 -4.90 4.86
N ILE A 45 4.81 -5.43 4.31
CA ILE A 45 5.36 -6.74 4.70
C ILE A 45 6.79 -6.59 5.22
N PRO A 46 7.25 -7.50 6.11
CA PRO A 46 8.64 -7.50 6.56
C PRO A 46 9.61 -7.56 5.39
N ASN A 47 10.69 -6.78 5.48
CA ASN A 47 11.78 -6.86 4.53
C ASN A 47 12.73 -8.00 4.96
N PRO A 48 12.92 -9.06 4.14
CA PRO A 48 13.79 -10.18 4.50
C PRO A 48 15.27 -9.79 4.69
N ALA A 49 15.72 -8.70 4.05
CA ALA A 49 17.07 -8.17 4.24
C ALA A 49 17.22 -7.31 5.51
N GLY A 50 16.13 -7.15 6.28
CA GLY A 50 16.04 -6.19 7.39
C GLY A 50 15.78 -4.76 6.90
N GLY A 51 15.62 -3.84 7.85
CA GLY A 51 15.34 -2.42 7.58
C GLY A 51 13.85 -2.09 7.50
N THR A 52 13.51 -1.07 6.71
CA THR A 52 12.13 -0.58 6.58
C THR A 52 11.24 -1.62 5.91
N LEU A 53 9.96 -1.65 6.31
CA LEU A 53 8.95 -2.48 5.67
C LEU A 53 8.89 -2.21 4.15
N GLN A 54 8.55 -3.24 3.39
CA GLN A 54 8.40 -3.16 1.94
C GLN A 54 6.92 -3.25 1.56
N HIS A 55 6.57 -2.76 0.37
CA HIS A 55 5.24 -2.96 -0.20
C HIS A 55 5.09 -4.40 -0.69
N GLY A 56 3.98 -5.04 -0.33
CA GLY A 56 3.53 -6.29 -0.92
C GLY A 56 3.03 -6.12 -2.37
N PRO A 57 2.50 -7.19 -2.98
CA PRO A 57 1.90 -7.10 -4.31
C PRO A 57 0.69 -6.16 -4.33
N ALA A 58 0.36 -5.60 -5.50
CA ALA A 58 -0.85 -4.82 -5.69
C ALA A 58 -2.10 -5.70 -5.50
N LYS A 59 -3.11 -5.15 -4.84
CA LYS A 59 -4.41 -5.80 -4.60
C LYS A 59 -5.54 -4.80 -4.80
N ASP A 60 -6.75 -5.30 -5.03
CA ASP A 60 -7.94 -4.45 -5.07
C ASP A 60 -8.10 -3.67 -3.76
N LEU A 61 -8.63 -2.45 -3.85
CA LEU A 61 -8.92 -1.64 -2.67
C LEU A 61 -10.01 -2.29 -1.82
N GLU A 62 -9.69 -2.57 -0.55
CA GLU A 62 -10.64 -3.03 0.46
C GLU A 62 -11.19 -1.83 1.24
N ILE A 63 -12.51 -1.60 1.12
CA ILE A 63 -13.23 -0.56 1.87
C ILE A 63 -13.56 -1.10 3.27
N PRO A 64 -13.28 -0.35 4.35
CA PRO A 64 -13.61 -0.74 5.72
C PRO A 64 -15.12 -0.83 5.99
#